data_AF-A0A8J8F161-F1
#
_entry.id   AF-A0A8J8F161-F1
#
_cell.length_a   1.000
_cell.length_b   1.000
_cell.length_c   1.000
_cell.angle_alpha   90.00
_cell.angle_beta   90.00
_cell.angle_gamma   90.00
#
_symmetry.space_group_name_H-M   'P 1'
#
loop_
_entity.id
_entity.type
_entity.pdbx_description
1 polymer ?
#
loop_
_entity_poly.entity_id
_entity_poly.type
_entity_poly.pdbx_seq_one_letter_code
_entity_poly.pdbx_strand_id
1 'polypeptide(L)'
;MQPSRLVLILTGITAGIMFLEGRYFLHWLTVLAFGVTLAIILFGMELGLPAVGLFREENRGEKRNEVKALAKIIKRAEKGKTARSIIEERIIEAYASASDNYNETFSSLRSNPNEALRALRRGGNFMENLEEALRIMEDDMNED
;
A
#
# COMPACT_ATOMS: atom_id res chain seq x y z
N MET A 1 -4.05 -4.71 28.82
CA MET A 1 -5.53 -4.62 28.75
C MET A 1 -5.93 -4.66 27.28
N GLN A 2 -6.76 -5.63 26.87
CA GLN A 2 -7.16 -5.76 25.46
C GLN A 2 -8.07 -4.59 25.03
N PRO A 3 -7.88 -4.00 23.84
CA PRO A 3 -8.70 -2.88 23.36
C PRO A 3 -10.20 -3.23 23.27
N SER A 4 -10.52 -4.51 23.06
CA SER A 4 -11.90 -5.03 23.09
C SER A 4 -12.62 -4.82 24.42
N ARG A 5 -11.90 -4.92 25.55
CA ARG A 5 -12.47 -4.68 26.89
C ARG A 5 -12.72 -3.21 27.15
N LEU A 6 -11.86 -2.33 26.64
CA LEU A 6 -12.05 -0.88 26.75
C LEU A 6 -13.25 -0.42 25.92
N VAL A 7 -13.42 -0.98 24.71
CA VAL A 7 -14.60 -0.69 23.88
C VAL A 7 -15.87 -1.16 24.58
N LEU A 8 -15.92 -2.38 25.14
CA LEU A 8 -17.11 -2.87 25.84
C LEU A 8 -17.46 -2.04 27.09
N ILE A 9 -16.45 -1.60 27.86
CA ILE A 9 -16.65 -0.74 29.02
C ILE A 9 -17.14 0.64 28.59
N LEU A 10 -16.57 1.22 27.53
CA LEU A 10 -16.99 2.50 26.99
C LEU A 10 -18.42 2.45 26.45
N THR A 11 -18.77 1.40 25.70
CA THR A 11 -20.12 1.18 25.17
C THR A 11 -21.13 0.98 26.30
N GLY A 12 -20.77 0.24 27.35
CA GLY A 12 -21.62 0.03 28.53
C GLY A 12 -21.89 1.31 29.31
N ILE A 13 -20.87 2.14 29.52
CA ILE A 13 -21.00 3.45 30.18
C ILE A 13 -21.87 4.39 29.34
N THR A 14 -21.66 4.42 28.02
CA THR A 14 -22.43 5.26 27.09
C THR A 14 -23.91 4.85 27.04
N ALA A 15 -24.18 3.54 27.05
CA ALA A 15 -25.54 3.00 27.08
C ALA A 15 -26.26 3.24 28.42
N GLY A 16 -25.53 3.17 29.54
CA GLY A 16 -26.05 3.47 30.87
C GLY A 16 -26.44 4.95 31.04
N ILE A 17 -25.66 5.85 30.45
CA ILE A 17 -25.91 7.30 30.46
C ILE A 17 -27.15 7.68 29.61
N MET A 18 -27.53 6.86 28.62
CA MET A 18 -28.73 7.07 27.80
C MET A 18 -30.05 6.78 28.52
N PHE A 19 -30.07 5.91 29.54
CA PHE A 19 -31.31 5.45 30.19
C PHE A 19 -31.84 6.37 31.30
N LEU A 20 -31.00 7.25 31.85
CA LEU A 20 -31.35 8.15 32.96
C LEU A 20 -31.68 9.58 32.44
N GLU A 21 -32.95 9.84 32.14
CA GLU A 21 -33.64 11.14 32.34
C GLU A 21 -33.09 12.49 31.76
N GLY A 22 -32.15 12.54 30.81
CA GLY A 22 -31.55 13.81 30.32
C GLY A 22 -31.98 14.32 28.93
N ARG A 23 -33.27 14.16 28.56
CA ARG A 23 -33.77 13.98 27.17
C ARG A 23 -33.47 15.03 26.08
N TYR A 24 -32.81 16.16 26.31
CA TYR A 24 -32.46 17.10 25.21
C TYR A 24 -30.97 17.43 25.15
N PHE A 25 -30.34 17.68 26.29
CA PHE A 25 -28.95 18.10 26.32
C PHE A 25 -28.00 16.99 25.85
N LEU A 26 -28.29 15.74 26.22
CA LEU A 26 -27.50 14.59 25.78
C LEU A 26 -27.65 14.30 24.29
N HIS A 27 -28.80 14.62 23.66
CA HIS A 27 -28.97 14.46 22.21
C HIS A 27 -28.07 15.41 21.44
N TRP A 28 -28.00 16.66 21.87
CA TRP A 28 -27.09 17.63 21.24
C TRP A 28 -25.63 17.26 21.50
N LEU A 29 -25.30 16.73 22.68
CA LEU A 29 -23.96 16.27 22.99
C LEU A 29 -23.55 15.06 22.14
N THR A 30 -24.44 14.09 21.94
CA THR A 30 -24.16 12.93 21.08
C THR A 30 -24.05 13.33 19.62
N VAL A 31 -24.92 14.20 19.11
CA VAL A 31 -24.84 14.71 17.73
C VAL A 31 -23.53 15.45 17.50
N LEU A 32 -23.08 16.26 18.46
CA LEU A 32 -21.84 17.03 18.37
C LEU A 32 -20.61 16.11 18.45
N ALA A 33 -20.62 15.14 19.37
CA ALA A 33 -19.56 14.13 19.46
C ALA A 33 -19.47 13.27 18.19
N PHE A 34 -20.61 12.89 17.61
CA PHE A 34 -20.65 12.11 16.37
C PHE A 34 -20.18 12.92 15.17
N GLY A 35 -20.58 14.20 15.08
CA GLY A 35 -20.14 15.12 14.03
C GLY A 35 -18.62 15.35 14.06
N VAL A 36 -18.05 15.56 15.24
CA VAL A 36 -16.59 15.71 15.42
C VAL A 36 -15.86 14.41 15.07
N THR A 37 -16.37 13.26 15.53
CA THR A 37 -15.79 11.94 15.21
C THR A 37 -15.81 11.68 13.70
N LEU A 38 -16.93 11.98 13.02
CA LEU A 38 -17.07 11.81 11.58
C LEU A 38 -16.12 12.76 10.82
N ALA A 39 -16.00 14.01 11.28
CA ALA A 39 -15.06 14.97 10.70
C ALA A 39 -13.61 14.50 10.85
N ILE A 40 -13.22 13.92 11.98
CA ILE A 40 -11.89 13.34 12.18
C ILE A 40 -11.69 12.11 11.29
N ILE A 41 -12.70 11.27 11.08
CA ILE A 41 -12.56 10.09 10.19
C ILE A 41 -12.46 10.52 8.72
N LEU A 42 -13.30 11.45 8.29
CA LEU A 42 -13.37 11.89 6.89
C LEU A 42 -12.19 12.80 6.52
N PHE A 43 -11.89 13.80 7.35
CA PHE A 43 -10.84 14.79 7.09
C PHE A 43 -9.52 14.47 7.80
N GLY A 44 -9.47 13.49 8.71
CA GLY A 44 -8.20 13.09 9.35
C GLY A 44 -7.21 12.44 8.40
N MET A 45 -7.67 11.84 7.30
CA MET A 45 -6.79 11.39 6.21
C MET A 45 -6.19 12.57 5.43
N GLU A 46 -6.89 13.70 5.32
CA GLU A 46 -6.44 14.92 4.64
C GLU A 46 -5.62 15.85 5.55
N LEU A 47 -5.77 15.76 6.87
CA LEU A 47 -5.08 16.59 7.86
C LEU A 47 -3.79 15.98 8.43
N GLY A 48 -3.35 14.81 7.93
CA GLY A 48 -2.07 14.20 8.34
C GLY A 48 -1.97 13.85 9.83
N LEU A 49 -3.11 13.72 10.53
CA LEU A 49 -3.11 13.21 11.89
C LEU A 49 -2.73 11.73 11.83
N PRO A 50 -1.73 11.28 12.62
CA PRO A 50 -1.31 9.88 12.62
C PRO A 50 -2.49 9.05 13.07
N ALA A 51 -3.18 8.46 12.10
CA ALA A 51 -4.21 7.47 12.33
C ALA A 51 -3.65 6.46 13.32
N VAL A 52 -4.40 6.21 14.40
CA VAL A 52 -4.14 5.13 15.35
C VAL A 52 -3.75 3.90 14.54
N GLY A 53 -2.46 3.56 14.62
CA GLY A 53 -1.80 2.59 13.77
C GLY A 53 -2.36 1.20 14.03
N LEU A 54 -3.43 0.87 13.31
CA LEU A 54 -3.92 -0.48 13.13
C LEU A 54 -3.23 -1.13 11.92
N PHE A 55 -1.95 -0.85 11.70
CA PHE A 55 -1.14 -1.60 10.74
C PHE A 55 0.34 -1.65 11.14
N ARG A 56 0.79 -2.90 11.27
CA ARG A 56 2.14 -3.40 10.97
C ARG A 56 3.24 -3.05 11.98
N GLU A 57 3.32 -3.90 13.01
CA GLU A 57 4.58 -4.17 13.70
C GLU A 57 5.69 -4.56 12.69
N GLU A 58 6.74 -3.74 12.69
CA GLU A 58 8.15 -4.15 12.65
C GLU A 58 8.81 -4.54 11.29
N ASN A 59 9.14 -3.47 10.54
CA ASN A 59 9.91 -3.39 9.30
C ASN A 59 11.41 -3.83 9.33
N ARG A 60 11.78 -4.88 10.06
CA ARG A 60 13.16 -5.46 9.96
C ARG A 60 13.23 -6.96 9.69
N GLY A 61 12.26 -7.75 10.15
CA GLY A 61 12.18 -9.17 9.80
C GLY A 61 11.65 -9.43 8.37
N GLU A 62 10.85 -8.49 7.85
CA GLU A 62 10.10 -8.66 6.61
C GLU A 62 10.96 -8.54 5.35
N LYS A 63 12.00 -7.69 5.33
CA LYS A 63 12.90 -7.52 4.17
C LYS A 63 13.57 -8.83 3.72
N ARG A 64 13.98 -9.69 4.66
CA ARG A 64 14.53 -11.02 4.32
C ARG A 64 13.49 -11.92 3.66
N ASN A 65 12.22 -11.77 4.02
CA ASN A 65 11.13 -12.55 3.46
C ASN A 65 10.72 -12.02 2.08
N GLU A 66 10.77 -10.71 1.86
CA GLU A 66 10.52 -10.07 0.56
C GLU A 66 11.52 -10.48 -0.51
N VAL A 67 12.83 -10.48 -0.21
CA VAL A 67 13.86 -10.95 -1.14
C VAL A 67 13.64 -12.42 -1.50
N LYS A 68 13.29 -13.25 -0.50
CA LYS A 68 12.99 -14.67 -0.71
C LYS A 68 11.71 -14.88 -1.52
N ALA A 69 10.70 -14.02 -1.33
CA ALA A 69 9.45 -14.03 -2.08
C ALA A 69 9.70 -13.62 -3.54
N LEU A 70 10.49 -12.57 -3.78
CA LEU A 70 10.94 -12.14 -5.10
C LEU A 70 11.71 -13.25 -5.82
N ALA A 71 12.68 -13.88 -5.17
CA ALA A 71 13.42 -15.01 -5.74
C ALA A 71 12.49 -16.18 -6.13
N LYS A 72 11.45 -16.44 -5.33
CA LYS A 72 10.44 -17.46 -5.65
C LYS A 72 9.56 -17.08 -6.83
N ILE A 73 9.23 -15.80 -6.99
CA ILE A 73 8.47 -15.28 -8.14
C ILE A 73 9.33 -15.36 -9.41
N ILE A 74 10.59 -14.93 -9.34
CA ILE A 74 11.55 -15.03 -10.44
C ILE A 74 11.70 -16.48 -10.92
N LYS A 75 11.88 -17.42 -9.99
CA LYS A 75 11.92 -18.86 -10.31
C LYS A 75 10.64 -19.37 -10.96
N ARG A 76 9.47 -18.82 -10.62
CA ARG A 76 8.19 -19.16 -11.26
C ARG A 76 8.02 -18.51 -12.64
N ALA A 77 8.59 -17.32 -12.83
CA ALA A 77 8.51 -16.56 -14.07
C ALA A 77 9.30 -17.20 -15.22
N GLU A 78 10.33 -17.97 -14.90
CA GLU A 78 11.05 -18.79 -15.89
C GLU A 78 10.09 -19.65 -16.73
N LYS A 79 9.07 -20.27 -16.09
CA LYS A 79 8.14 -21.22 -16.73
C LYS A 79 6.72 -20.67 -16.93
N GLY A 80 6.31 -19.63 -16.21
CA GLY A 80 4.92 -19.16 -16.17
C GLY A 80 4.71 -17.73 -16.68
N LYS A 81 3.82 -17.54 -17.67
CA LYS A 81 3.45 -16.23 -18.21
C LYS A 81 2.94 -15.25 -17.13
N THR A 82 2.14 -15.73 -16.19
CA THR A 82 1.60 -14.91 -15.09
C THR A 82 2.71 -14.36 -14.20
N ALA A 83 3.71 -15.18 -13.86
CA ALA A 83 4.82 -14.74 -13.03
C ALA A 83 5.75 -13.77 -13.78
N ARG A 84 5.87 -13.87 -15.12
CA ARG A 84 6.55 -12.86 -15.94
C ARG A 84 5.82 -11.52 -15.90
N SER A 85 4.50 -11.54 -16.05
CA SER A 85 3.66 -10.34 -15.95
C SER A 85 3.78 -9.64 -14.60
N ILE A 86 3.93 -10.41 -13.51
CA ILE A 86 4.14 -9.84 -12.16
C ILE A 86 5.49 -9.12 -12.10
N ILE A 87 6.56 -9.69 -12.66
CA ILE A 87 7.88 -9.05 -12.65
C ILE A 87 7.89 -7.80 -13.52
N GLU A 88 7.24 -7.85 -14.67
CA GLU A 88 7.06 -6.70 -15.55
C GLU A 88 6.35 -5.54 -14.84
N GLU A 89 5.26 -5.85 -14.12
CA GLU A 89 4.53 -4.86 -13.33
C GLU A 89 5.38 -4.27 -12.20
N ARG A 90 6.23 -5.08 -11.56
CA ARG A 90 7.18 -4.59 -10.54
C ARG A 90 8.26 -3.66 -11.12
N ILE A 91 8.74 -3.93 -12.32
CA ILE A 91 9.70 -3.03 -13.00
C ILE A 91 9.01 -1.71 -13.34
N ILE A 92 7.78 -1.75 -13.88
CA ILE A 92 6.99 -0.54 -14.14
C ILE A 92 6.77 0.27 -12.86
N GLU A 93 6.41 -0.40 -11.76
CA GLU A 93 6.21 0.23 -10.45
C GLU A 93 7.49 0.91 -9.94
N ALA A 94 8.67 0.31 -10.17
CA ALA A 94 9.95 0.91 -9.80
C ALA A 94 10.21 2.22 -10.56
N TYR A 95 10.04 2.23 -11.88
CA TYR A 95 10.16 3.47 -12.69
C TYR A 95 9.13 4.53 -12.28
N ALA A 96 7.87 4.14 -12.08
CA ALA A 96 6.83 5.06 -11.67
C ALA A 96 7.12 5.68 -10.28
N SER A 97 7.72 4.89 -9.38
CA SER A 97 8.10 5.37 -8.03
C SER A 97 9.30 6.30 -8.06
N ALA A 98 10.20 6.16 -9.04
CA ALA A 98 11.33 7.06 -9.23
C ALA A 98 10.95 8.37 -9.96
N SER A 99 9.85 8.37 -10.72
CA SER A 99 9.39 9.54 -11.47
C SER A 99 8.57 10.52 -10.64
N ASP A 100 8.59 11.79 -11.02
CA ASP A 100 7.76 12.85 -10.39
C ASP A 100 6.24 12.63 -10.56
N ASN A 101 5.82 11.94 -11.63
CA ASN A 101 4.41 11.67 -11.93
C ASN A 101 4.10 10.18 -12.03
N TYR A 102 3.90 9.54 -10.88
CA TYR A 102 3.62 8.10 -10.75
C TYR A 102 2.54 7.58 -11.71
N ASN A 103 1.36 8.21 -11.76
CA ASN A 103 0.22 7.69 -12.53
C ASN A 103 0.43 7.77 -14.04
N GLU A 104 1.04 8.86 -14.51
CA GLU A 104 1.36 9.06 -15.92
C GLU A 104 2.45 8.08 -16.37
N THR A 105 3.52 7.94 -15.58
CA THR A 105 4.61 6.99 -15.88
C THR A 105 4.12 5.54 -15.86
N PHE A 106 3.32 5.16 -14.87
CA PHE A 106 2.79 3.80 -14.76
C PHE A 106 1.88 3.41 -15.95
N SER A 107 1.00 4.31 -16.36
CA SER A 107 0.08 4.07 -17.49
C SER A 107 0.78 4.14 -18.85
N SER A 108 1.73 5.08 -19.01
CA SER A 108 2.48 5.24 -20.25
C SER A 108 3.40 4.04 -20.50
N LEU A 109 4.11 3.52 -19.50
CA LEU A 109 5.01 2.37 -19.65
C LEU A 109 4.29 1.06 -20.03
N ARG A 110 3.00 0.92 -19.68
CA ARG A 110 2.18 -0.20 -20.18
C ARG A 110 1.95 -0.12 -21.69
N SER A 111 1.74 1.08 -22.20
CA SER A 111 1.36 1.36 -23.59
C SER A 111 2.58 1.54 -24.50
N ASN A 112 3.61 2.21 -24.00
CA ASN A 112 4.89 2.48 -24.64
C ASN A 112 6.03 2.02 -23.72
N PRO A 113 6.43 0.74 -23.80
CA PRO A 113 7.48 0.19 -22.95
C PRO A 113 8.83 0.84 -23.25
N ASN A 114 9.57 1.17 -22.19
CA ASN A 114 10.96 1.62 -22.27
C ASN A 114 11.92 0.48 -22.66
N GLU A 115 13.22 0.78 -22.76
CA GLU A 115 14.21 -0.19 -23.22
C GLU A 115 14.33 -1.41 -22.30
N ALA A 116 14.30 -1.22 -20.98
CA ALA A 116 14.26 -2.30 -20.00
C ALA A 116 13.07 -3.26 -20.21
N LEU A 117 11.86 -2.72 -20.38
CA LEU A 117 10.66 -3.54 -20.61
C LEU A 117 10.69 -4.24 -21.97
N ARG A 118 11.27 -3.61 -23.00
CA ARG A 118 11.49 -4.24 -24.31
C ARG A 118 12.50 -5.39 -24.23
N ALA A 119 13.56 -5.23 -23.45
CA ALA A 119 14.53 -6.29 -23.19
C ALA A 119 13.85 -7.49 -22.49
N LEU A 120 13.04 -7.23 -21.46
CA LEU A 120 12.30 -8.27 -20.75
C LEU A 120 11.31 -9.04 -21.65
N ARG A 121 10.63 -8.34 -22.57
CA ARG A 121 9.66 -8.91 -23.52
C ARG A 121 10.33 -9.60 -24.72
N ARG A 122 11.64 -9.42 -24.92
CA ARG A 122 12.39 -10.06 -25.99
C ARG A 122 12.21 -11.58 -25.83
N GLY A 123 11.88 -12.29 -26.92
CA GLY A 123 11.74 -13.75 -26.86
C GLY A 123 13.07 -14.42 -26.48
N GLY A 124 13.04 -15.63 -25.91
CA GLY A 124 14.26 -16.38 -25.55
C GLY A 124 14.34 -16.73 -24.06
N ASN A 125 15.56 -16.69 -23.51
CA ASN A 125 15.83 -17.00 -22.11
C ASN A 125 15.37 -15.84 -21.22
N PHE A 126 14.35 -16.10 -20.40
CA PHE A 126 13.77 -15.10 -19.50
C PHE A 126 14.78 -14.52 -18.50
N MET A 127 15.71 -15.33 -17.99
CA MET A 127 16.65 -14.84 -16.98
C MET A 127 17.70 -13.91 -17.56
N GLU A 128 18.23 -14.22 -18.74
CA GLU A 128 19.14 -13.32 -19.47
C GLU A 128 18.44 -11.99 -19.79
N ASN A 129 17.17 -12.05 -20.22
CA ASN A 129 16.39 -10.86 -20.53
C ASN A 129 16.03 -10.04 -19.28
N LEU A 130 15.82 -10.69 -18.14
CA LEU A 130 15.57 -10.02 -16.86
C LEU A 130 16.85 -9.35 -16.33
N GLU A 131 17.99 -10.02 -16.43
CA GLU A 131 19.28 -9.46 -16.06
C GLU A 131 19.60 -8.21 -16.89
N GLU A 132 19.40 -8.30 -18.20
CA GLU A 132 19.58 -7.15 -19.10
C GLU A 132 18.61 -6.01 -18.77
N ALA A 133 17.34 -6.31 -18.52
CA ALA A 133 16.33 -5.31 -18.14
C ALA A 133 16.68 -4.60 -16.82
N LEU A 134 17.19 -5.34 -15.83
CA LEU A 134 17.61 -4.77 -14.56
C LEU A 134 18.87 -3.92 -14.69
N ARG A 135 19.83 -4.31 -15.54
CA ARG A 135 21.01 -3.49 -15.84
C ARG A 135 20.62 -2.16 -16.46
N ILE A 136 19.79 -2.18 -17.50
CA ILE A 136 19.29 -0.95 -18.14
C ILE A 136 18.57 -0.06 -17.11
N MET A 137 17.77 -0.65 -16.23
CA MET A 137 17.08 0.10 -15.17
C MET A 137 18.04 0.71 -14.14
N GLU A 138 19.11 0.01 -13.79
CA GLU A 138 20.14 0.55 -12.90
C GLU A 138 20.89 1.72 -13.55
N ASP A 139 21.21 1.60 -14.83
CA ASP A 139 21.84 2.67 -15.61
C ASP A 139 20.90 3.90 -15.69
N ASP A 140 19.64 3.70 -16.08
CA ASP A 140 18.61 4.75 -16.16
C ASP A 140 18.41 5.48 -14.82
N MET A 141 18.52 4.77 -13.68
CA MET A 141 18.33 5.36 -12.34
C MET A 141 19.58 6.03 -11.76
N ASN A 142 20.77 5.75 -12.30
CA ASN A 142 22.03 6.35 -11.83
C ASN A 142 22.44 7.60 -12.63
N GLU A 143 21.83 7.84 -13.79
CA GLU A 143 22.11 9.03 -14.61
C GLU A 143 21.38 10.30 -14.13
N ASP A 144 20.43 10.17 -13.17
CA ASP A 144 19.70 11.26 -12.50
C ASP A 144 20.13 11.47 -11.03
#